data_AF-A0ABC8TPN3-F1
#
_entry.id   AF-A0ABC8TPN3-F1
#
_cell.length_a   1.000
_cell.length_b   1.000
_cell.length_c   1.000
_cell.angle_alpha   90.00
_cell.angle_beta   90.00
_cell.angle_gamma   90.00
#
_symmetry.space_group_name_H-M   'P 1'
#
loop_
_entity.id
_entity.type
_entity.pdbx_description
1 polymer ?
#
loop_
_entity_poly.entity_id
_entity_poly.type
_entity_poly.pdbx_seq_one_letter_code
_entity_poly.pdbx_strand_id
1 'polypeptide(L)'
;MSEVIAGSDPSTEANTGFDASRIAKVKAWLVSQFDAARKDVSDFEYTPQSIAHLHNLANISQEKTQAAGIVAKDFCQKASEYHSQGRTLAQLEDDVAPCEAQMES
;
A
#
# COMPACT_ATOMS: atom_id res chain seq x y z
N MET A 1 17.10 -61.80 -1.09
CA MET A 1 17.63 -60.78 -2.02
C MET A 1 16.69 -59.59 -1.91
N SER A 2 17.22 -58.43 -1.54
CA SER A 2 16.45 -57.24 -1.21
C SER A 2 16.10 -56.46 -2.48
N GLU A 3 14.83 -56.19 -2.73
CA GLU A 3 14.42 -55.15 -3.67
C GLU A 3 13.78 -54.01 -2.87
N VAL A 4 14.58 -52.98 -2.65
CA VAL A 4 14.12 -51.67 -2.21
C VAL A 4 13.67 -50.91 -3.45
N ILE A 5 12.36 -50.87 -3.68
CA ILE A 5 11.77 -49.93 -4.65
C ILE A 5 11.88 -48.52 -4.04
N ALA A 6 12.94 -47.81 -4.43
CA ALA A 6 13.10 -46.39 -4.19
C ALA A 6 12.02 -45.63 -4.97
N GLY A 7 10.94 -45.26 -4.29
CA GLY A 7 9.97 -44.28 -4.77
C GLY A 7 10.65 -42.93 -4.85
N SER A 8 11.08 -42.54 -6.05
CA SER A 8 11.48 -41.18 -6.38
C SER A 8 10.24 -40.41 -6.81
N ASP A 9 9.66 -39.63 -5.90
CA ASP A 9 8.60 -38.67 -6.22
C ASP A 9 9.14 -37.53 -7.11
N PRO A 10 8.58 -37.27 -8.30
CA PRO A 10 9.04 -36.21 -9.20
C PRO A 10 8.38 -34.84 -8.89
N SER A 11 8.32 -34.43 -7.62
CA SER A 11 7.59 -33.21 -7.21
C SER A 11 8.45 -32.08 -6.62
N THR A 12 9.75 -32.28 -6.46
CA THR A 12 10.59 -31.31 -5.74
C THR A 12 10.96 -30.06 -6.57
N GLU A 13 11.01 -30.12 -7.91
CA GLU A 13 11.52 -29.00 -8.70
C GLU A 13 10.52 -27.84 -8.88
N ALA A 14 9.23 -28.14 -9.07
CA ALA A 14 8.22 -27.10 -9.36
C ALA A 14 7.95 -26.16 -8.16
N ASN A 15 8.13 -26.64 -6.93
CA ASN A 15 7.87 -25.86 -5.72
C ASN A 15 9.01 -24.86 -5.40
N THR A 16 10.25 -25.21 -5.75
CA THR A 16 11.43 -24.37 -5.48
C THR A 16 11.45 -23.06 -6.26
N GLY A 17 11.01 -23.06 -7.52
CA GLY A 17 10.94 -21.86 -8.36
C GLY A 17 9.89 -20.85 -7.87
N PHE A 18 8.78 -21.35 -7.35
CA PHE A 18 7.75 -20.52 -6.72
C PHE A 18 8.25 -19.90 -5.41
N ASP A 19 8.95 -20.69 -4.59
CA ASP A 19 9.55 -20.19 -3.35
C ASP A 19 10.64 -19.15 -3.60
N ALA A 20 11.50 -19.33 -4.62
CA ALA A 20 12.53 -18.35 -4.98
C ALA A 20 11.93 -16.98 -5.35
N SER A 21 10.86 -16.98 -6.15
CA SER A 21 10.14 -15.76 -6.53
C SER A 21 9.50 -15.07 -5.32
N ARG A 22 8.89 -15.87 -4.43
CA ARG A 22 8.27 -15.38 -3.20
C ARG A 22 9.30 -14.81 -2.22
N ILE A 23 10.47 -15.46 -2.10
CA ILE A 23 11.61 -14.98 -1.31
C ILE A 23 12.10 -13.64 -1.83
N ALA A 24 12.31 -13.50 -3.15
CA ALA A 24 12.77 -12.25 -3.75
C ALA A 24 11.80 -11.10 -3.45
N LYS A 25 10.49 -11.35 -3.56
CA LYS A 25 9.45 -10.37 -3.23
C LYS A 25 9.48 -9.97 -1.75
N VAL A 26 9.60 -10.94 -0.85
CA VAL A 26 9.69 -10.69 0.60
C VAL A 26 10.95 -9.88 0.93
N LYS A 27 12.10 -10.21 0.35
CA LYS A 27 13.35 -9.46 0.53
C LYS A 27 13.22 -8.01 0.09
N ALA A 28 12.72 -7.78 -1.12
CA ALA A 28 12.51 -6.43 -1.64
C ALA A 28 11.53 -5.63 -0.77
N TRP A 29 10.45 -6.27 -0.31
CA TRP A 29 9.50 -5.63 0.60
C TRP A 29 10.13 -5.26 1.94
N LEU A 30 10.90 -6.15 2.58
CA LEU A 30 11.58 -5.88 3.85
C LEU A 30 12.56 -4.72 3.74
N VAL A 31 13.38 -4.69 2.68
CA VAL A 31 14.31 -3.58 2.43
C VAL A 31 13.54 -2.27 2.31
N SER A 32 12.45 -2.24 1.53
CA SER A 32 11.62 -1.03 1.38
C SER A 32 10.99 -0.57 2.71
N GLN A 33 10.48 -1.49 3.54
CA GLN A 33 9.86 -1.12 4.82
C GLN A 33 10.87 -0.62 5.86
N PHE A 34 12.05 -1.24 5.90
CA PHE A 34 13.09 -0.88 6.87
C PHE A 34 13.81 0.41 6.46
N ASP A 35 14.05 0.62 5.16
CA ASP A 35 14.60 1.88 4.63
C ASP A 35 13.68 3.07 4.93
N ALA A 36 12.36 2.90 4.76
CA ALA A 36 11.37 3.92 5.15
C ALA A 36 11.43 4.27 6.65
N ALA A 37 11.84 3.32 7.50
CA ALA A 37 12.06 3.53 8.92
C ALA A 37 13.51 3.95 9.28
N ARG A 38 14.38 4.14 8.29
CA ARG A 38 15.83 4.36 8.43
C ARG A 38 16.51 3.30 9.30
N LYS A 39 16.10 2.05 9.13
CA LYS A 39 16.66 0.87 9.80
C LYS A 39 17.27 -0.07 8.77
N ASP A 40 18.21 -0.88 9.22
CA ASP A 40 18.79 -1.95 8.41
C ASP A 40 18.03 -3.26 8.62
N VAL A 41 17.93 -4.08 7.58
CA VAL A 41 17.26 -5.39 7.65
C VAL A 41 18.20 -6.37 8.33
N SER A 42 17.80 -6.89 9.50
CA SER A 42 18.57 -7.91 10.19
C SER A 42 18.69 -9.19 9.36
N ASP A 43 19.84 -9.85 9.43
CA ASP A 43 20.01 -11.17 8.82
C ASP A 43 19.21 -12.23 9.59
N PHE A 44 18.39 -12.99 8.87
CA PHE A 44 17.65 -14.13 9.41
C PHE A 44 17.48 -15.20 8.33
N GLU A 45 17.22 -16.43 8.78
CA GLU A 45 17.06 -17.54 7.87
C GLU A 45 15.69 -17.51 7.17
N TYR A 46 15.72 -17.56 5.85
CA TYR A 46 14.53 -17.62 5.01
C TYR A 46 14.04 -19.07 4.88
N THR A 47 13.42 -19.58 5.94
CA THR A 47 12.72 -20.86 5.91
C THR A 47 11.41 -20.76 5.12
N PRO A 48 10.89 -21.87 4.55
CA PRO A 48 9.61 -21.84 3.82
C PRO A 48 8.44 -21.32 4.67
N GLN A 49 8.43 -21.64 5.96
CA GLN A 49 7.42 -21.16 6.90
C GLN A 49 7.56 -19.65 7.17
N SER A 50 8.78 -19.14 7.35
CA SER A 50 9.00 -17.70 7.57
C SER A 50 8.62 -16.90 6.32
N ILE A 51 8.95 -17.40 5.12
CA ILE A 51 8.57 -16.78 3.86
C ILE A 51 7.06 -16.75 3.64
N ALA A 52 6.35 -17.84 3.92
CA ALA A 52 4.90 -17.85 3.80
C ALA A 52 4.25 -16.82 4.74
N HIS A 53 4.71 -16.75 5.99
CA HIS A 53 4.22 -15.78 6.95
C HIS A 53 4.52 -14.33 6.53
N LEU A 54 5.77 -14.03 6.17
CA LEU A 54 6.20 -12.70 5.74
C LEU A 54 5.52 -12.25 4.45
N HIS A 55 5.30 -13.16 3.50
CA HIS A 55 4.58 -12.85 2.26
C HIS A 55 3.12 -12.47 2.54
N ASN A 56 2.44 -13.18 3.46
CA ASN A 56 1.09 -12.83 3.88
C ASN A 56 1.07 -11.47 4.60
N LEU A 57 2.04 -11.21 5.48
CA LEU A 57 2.18 -9.92 6.14
C LEU A 57 2.40 -8.78 5.15
N ALA A 58 3.26 -8.99 4.14
CA ALA A 58 3.53 -8.03 3.08
C ALA A 58 2.27 -7.70 2.28
N ASN A 59 1.49 -8.71 1.89
CA ASN A 59 0.23 -8.51 1.16
C ASN A 59 -0.78 -7.70 1.99
N ILE A 60 -1.02 -8.10 3.26
CA ILE A 60 -1.94 -7.38 4.15
C ILE A 60 -1.47 -5.93 4.36
N SER A 61 -0.16 -5.71 4.52
CA SER A 61 0.41 -4.36 4.65
C SER A 61 0.16 -3.52 3.41
N GLN A 62 0.39 -4.08 2.22
CA GLN A 62 0.19 -3.38 0.95
C GLN A 62 -1.28 -3.03 0.74
N GLU A 63 -2.19 -3.99 0.97
CA GLU A 63 -3.63 -3.79 0.86
C GLU A 63 -4.13 -2.70 1.82
N LYS A 64 -3.65 -2.70 3.07
CA LYS A 64 -3.98 -1.65 4.04
C LYS A 64 -3.49 -0.27 3.60
N THR A 65 -2.26 -0.17 3.09
CA THR A 65 -1.73 1.10 2.57
C THR A 65 -2.52 1.59 1.36
N GLN A 66 -2.93 0.69 0.47
CA GLN A 66 -3.76 1.02 -0.69
C GLN A 66 -5.13 1.57 -0.23
N ALA A 67 -5.79 0.89 0.70
CA ALA A 67 -7.08 1.32 1.24
C ALA A 67 -6.97 2.69 1.92
N ALA A 68 -5.95 2.90 2.75
CA ALA A 68 -5.68 4.20 3.36
C ALA A 68 -5.43 5.31 2.32
N GLY A 69 -4.73 4.99 1.23
CA GLY A 69 -4.49 5.92 0.13
C GLY A 69 -5.76 6.32 -0.63
N ILE A 70 -6.70 5.40 -0.82
CA ILE A 70 -8.02 5.70 -1.41
C ILE A 70 -8.77 6.67 -0.50
N VAL A 71 -8.89 6.32 0.78
CA VAL A 71 -9.60 7.14 1.77
C VAL A 71 -8.99 8.54 1.87
N ALA A 72 -7.65 8.65 1.90
CA ALA A 72 -6.97 9.94 1.94
C ALA A 72 -7.27 10.80 0.70
N LYS A 73 -7.28 10.20 -0.50
CA LYS A 73 -7.62 10.91 -1.75
C LYS A 73 -9.05 11.44 -1.72
N ASP A 74 -10.00 10.64 -1.25
CA ASP A 74 -11.41 11.04 -1.16
C ASP A 74 -11.57 12.24 -0.20
N PHE A 75 -10.91 12.21 0.96
CA PHE A 75 -10.93 13.34 1.88
C PHE A 75 -10.25 14.60 1.32
N CYS A 76 -9.10 14.47 0.66
CA CYS A 76 -8.43 15.61 0.03
C CYS A 76 -9.27 16.22 -1.09
N GLN A 77 -9.92 15.39 -1.92
CA GLN A 77 -10.83 15.85 -2.97
C GLN A 77 -12.02 16.60 -2.36
N LYS A 78 -12.64 16.03 -1.32
CA LYS A 78 -13.75 16.67 -0.61
C LYS A 78 -13.35 18.01 0.02
N ALA A 79 -12.17 18.09 0.62
CA ALA A 79 -11.64 19.34 1.16
C ALA A 79 -11.44 20.40 0.06
N SER A 80 -10.92 20.01 -1.10
CA SER A 80 -10.75 20.92 -2.24
C SER A 80 -12.09 21.48 -2.75
N GLU A 81 -13.15 20.69 -2.73
CA GLU A 81 -14.51 21.14 -3.09
C GLU A 81 -15.05 22.15 -2.07
N TYR A 82 -14.84 21.91 -0.77
CA TYR A 82 -15.25 22.90 0.24
C TYR A 82 -14.47 24.20 0.12
N HIS A 83 -13.17 24.13 -0.18
CA HIS A 83 -12.37 25.33 -0.43
C HIS A 83 -12.83 26.10 -1.68
N SER A 84 -13.23 25.42 -2.75
CA SER A 84 -13.77 26.13 -3.93
C SER A 84 -15.11 26.78 -3.62
N GLN A 85 -16.01 26.07 -2.94
CA GLN A 85 -17.31 26.62 -2.52
C GLN A 85 -17.15 27.83 -1.60
N GLY A 86 -16.26 27.76 -0.61
CA GLY A 86 -15.98 28.89 0.29
C GLY A 86 -15.45 30.11 -0.45
N ARG A 87 -14.59 29.93 -1.45
CA ARG A 87 -14.13 31.04 -2.32
C ARG A 87 -15.26 31.64 -3.14
N THR A 88 -16.14 30.81 -3.70
CA THR A 88 -17.30 31.28 -4.46
C THR A 88 -18.25 32.10 -3.58
N LEU A 89 -18.50 31.66 -2.34
CA LEU A 89 -19.35 32.40 -1.39
C LEU A 89 -18.73 33.76 -1.03
N ALA A 90 -17.44 33.79 -0.72
CA ALA A 90 -16.75 35.05 -0.42
C ALA A 90 -16.80 36.01 -1.62
N GLN A 91 -16.62 35.52 -2.85
CA GLN A 91 -16.76 36.34 -4.05
C GLN A 91 -18.18 36.90 -4.20
N LEU A 92 -19.20 36.09 -3.93
CA LEU A 92 -20.59 36.55 -4.01
C LEU A 92 -20.90 37.62 -2.97
N GLU A 93 -20.40 37.47 -1.74
CA GLU A 93 -20.52 38.48 -0.68
C GLU A 93 -19.83 39.80 -1.08
N ASP A 94 -18.62 39.73 -1.65
CA ASP A 94 -17.90 40.88 -2.18
C ASP A 94 -18.62 41.57 -3.35
N ASP A 95 -19.32 40.81 -4.21
CA ASP A 95 -20.08 41.36 -5.35
C ASP A 95 -21.41 42.00 -4.92
N VAL A 96 -22.05 41.49 -3.86
CA VAL A 96 -23.34 42.00 -3.33
C VAL A 96 -23.16 43.29 -2.54
N ALA A 97 -22.14 43.40 -1.70
CA ALA A 97 -21.88 44.58 -0.87
C ALA A 97 -21.88 45.93 -1.62
N PRO A 98 -21.24 46.07 -2.80
CA PRO A 98 -21.28 47.31 -3.58
C PRO A 98 -22.61 47.50 -4.32
N CYS A 99 -23.36 46.43 -4.65
CA CYS A 99 -24.67 46.53 -5.29
C CYS A 99 -25.74 47.11 -4.34
N GLU A 100 -25.74 46.70 -3.07
CA GLU A 100 -26.67 47.23 -2.07
C GLU A 100 -26.43 48.72 -1.80
N ALA A 101 -25.16 49.15 -1.71
CA ALA A 101 -24.80 50.55 -1.50
C ALA A 101 -25.24 51.49 -2.64
N GLN A 102 -25.48 50.99 -3.85
CA GLN A 102 -25.95 51.78 -5.00
C GLN A 102 -27.49 51.87 -5.07
N MET A 103 -28.25 50.99 -4.39
CA MET A 103 -29.71 51.05 -4.36
C MET A 103 -30.27 52.00 -3.29
N GLU A 104 -29.46 52.38 -2.29
CA GLU A 104 -29.84 53.30 -1.21
C GLU A 104 -29.45 54.77 -1.46
N SER A 105 -28.91 55.11 -2.64
CA SER A 105 -28.63 56.49 -3.10
C SER A 105 -29.61 56.95 -4.18
#